data_AF-A0A950YKR7-F1
#
_entry.id   AF-A0A950YKR7-F1
#
_cell.length_a   1.000
_cell.length_b   1.000
_cell.length_c   1.000
_cell.angle_alpha   90.00
_cell.angle_beta   90.00
_cell.angle_gamma   90.00
#
_symmetry.space_group_name_H-M   'P 1'
#
loop_
_entity.id
_entity.type
_entity.pdbx_description
1 polymer ?
#
loop_
_entity_poly.entity_id
_entity_poly.type
_entity_poly.pdbx_seq_one_letter_code
_entity_poly.pdbx_strand_id
1 'polypeptide(L)'
;MTVDSPTVRLELDSTPEALSLVRSALGGVAEQLALDPELLDDLKTAVSEACNNVVMHAYKDETGPLEISLYTGADRIEVVVRDRGAGMPREATVDDRLQGVGLPIIRALTQRASFRPIPGGGTEVEMIFVGAREGKPLFHAPTTPSPDDGWTRRLDGDAVVSLSPISIVGGVLGRLARALAARARFSLDRFSDVYLVTDALAAHTARSASGTRIGFGIATGPKRLELSIGPFRAGTGAALRDKQGPVGDVASALLVLSDELDVRPSGGGEMLHIVMIDSRSAGGGSS
;
A
#
# COMPACT_ATOMS: atom_id res chain seq x y z
N MET A 1 12.88 21.36 6.21
CA MET A 1 13.08 20.04 5.57
C MET A 1 11.91 19.84 4.65
N THR A 2 12.20 19.66 3.37
CA THR A 2 11.27 19.78 2.24
C THR A 2 10.14 18.77 2.38
N VAL A 3 8.89 19.25 2.28
CA VAL A 3 7.74 18.38 2.06
C VAL A 3 7.81 17.93 0.60
N ASP A 4 8.77 17.05 0.31
CA ASP A 4 8.72 16.23 -0.89
C ASP A 4 7.70 15.14 -0.61
N SER A 5 6.73 14.97 -1.51
CA SER A 5 5.61 14.07 -1.29
C SER A 5 6.06 12.60 -1.20
N PRO A 6 5.36 11.75 -0.44
CA PRO A 6 5.79 10.38 -0.24
C PRO A 6 5.77 9.60 -1.56
N THR A 7 6.83 8.82 -1.78
CA THR A 7 6.93 7.83 -2.86
C THR A 7 5.79 6.82 -2.76
N VAL A 8 5.47 6.39 -1.53
CA VAL A 8 4.30 5.57 -1.22
C VAL A 8 3.66 6.07 0.05
N ARG A 9 2.35 6.30 0.03
CA ARG A 9 1.49 6.45 1.21
C ARG A 9 0.52 5.27 1.23
N LEU A 10 0.43 4.60 2.37
CA LEU A 10 -0.46 3.47 2.63
C LEU A 10 -1.28 3.80 3.87
N GLU A 11 -2.60 3.79 3.73
CA GLU A 11 -3.57 3.97 4.80
C GLU A 11 -4.31 2.63 5.01
N LEU A 12 -4.37 2.19 6.27
CA LEU A 12 -4.96 0.94 6.75
C LEU A 12 -5.73 1.21 8.04
N ASP A 13 -6.55 0.25 8.46
CA ASP A 13 -6.99 0.16 9.85
C ASP A 13 -5.94 -0.55 10.71
N SER A 14 -5.84 -0.18 11.98
CA SER A 14 -4.88 -0.70 12.95
C SER A 14 -5.23 -2.11 13.44
N THR A 15 -5.43 -3.06 12.52
CA THR A 15 -5.69 -4.46 12.85
C THR A 15 -4.38 -5.27 12.79
N PRO A 16 -4.29 -6.45 13.47
CA PRO A 16 -3.12 -7.32 13.36
C PRO A 16 -2.77 -7.71 11.92
N GLU A 17 -3.78 -7.84 11.05
CA GLU A 17 -3.63 -8.17 9.64
C GLU A 17 -2.88 -7.08 8.86
N ALA A 18 -2.98 -5.81 9.28
CA ALA A 18 -2.30 -4.67 8.67
C ALA A 18 -0.79 -4.91 8.56
N LEU A 19 -0.18 -5.59 9.53
CA LEU A 19 1.25 -5.92 9.52
C LEU A 19 1.65 -6.75 8.29
N SER A 20 0.80 -7.69 7.88
CA SER A 20 1.04 -8.52 6.70
C SER A 20 0.92 -7.71 5.39
N LEU A 21 -0.01 -6.75 5.34
CA LEU A 21 -0.21 -5.86 4.21
C LEU A 21 0.95 -4.87 4.07
N VAL A 22 1.41 -4.28 5.17
CA VAL A 22 2.59 -3.41 5.22
C VAL A 22 3.82 -4.14 4.68
N ARG A 23 4.12 -5.35 5.20
CA ARG A 23 5.25 -6.16 4.69
C ARG A 23 5.12 -6.52 3.21
N SER A 24 3.90 -6.79 2.75
CA SER A 24 3.62 -7.08 1.33
C SER A 24 3.86 -5.86 0.44
N ALA A 25 3.40 -4.68 0.87
CA ALA A 25 3.63 -3.43 0.17
C ALA A 25 5.12 -3.08 0.11
N LEU A 26 5.84 -3.17 1.24
CA LEU A 26 7.29 -2.94 1.29
C LEU A 26 8.05 -3.90 0.35
N GLY A 27 7.67 -5.18 0.30
CA GLY A 27 8.24 -6.12 -0.67
C GLY A 27 7.97 -5.74 -2.12
N GLY A 28 6.78 -5.22 -2.42
CA GLY A 28 6.44 -4.71 -3.75
C GLY A 28 7.26 -3.49 -4.17
N VAL A 29 7.47 -2.55 -3.25
CA VAL A 29 8.34 -1.40 -3.49
C VAL A 29 9.79 -1.84 -3.67
N ALA A 30 10.27 -2.75 -2.83
CA ALA A 30 11.63 -3.24 -2.86
C ALA A 30 12.03 -3.86 -4.19
N GLU A 31 11.13 -4.64 -4.81
CA GLU A 31 11.36 -5.20 -6.14
C GLU A 31 11.48 -4.13 -7.21
N GLN A 32 10.62 -3.10 -7.16
CA GLN A 32 10.58 -2.03 -8.16
C GLN A 32 11.78 -1.09 -8.06
N LEU A 33 12.32 -0.90 -6.85
CA LEU A 33 13.48 -0.06 -6.61
C LEU A 33 14.78 -0.87 -6.50
N ALA A 34 14.72 -2.20 -6.68
CA ALA A 34 15.84 -3.12 -6.49
C ALA A 34 16.61 -2.85 -5.18
N LEU A 35 15.86 -2.84 -4.08
CA LEU A 35 16.40 -2.71 -2.73
C LEU A 35 17.30 -3.89 -2.41
N ASP A 36 18.39 -3.59 -1.70
CA ASP A 36 19.23 -4.57 -1.05
C ASP A 36 18.38 -5.44 -0.08
N PRO A 37 18.57 -6.78 -0.08
CA PRO A 37 17.78 -7.67 0.77
C PRO A 37 17.90 -7.37 2.27
N GLU A 38 19.09 -7.01 2.76
CA GLU A 38 19.28 -6.70 4.18
C GLU A 38 18.55 -5.40 4.54
N LEU A 39 18.63 -4.38 3.68
CA LEU A 39 17.87 -3.14 3.85
C LEU A 39 16.35 -3.41 3.85
N LEU A 40 15.86 -4.32 3.01
CA LEU A 40 14.45 -4.69 2.99
C LEU A 40 14.02 -5.38 4.30
N ASP A 41 14.86 -6.25 4.85
CA ASP A 41 14.56 -6.93 6.12
C ASP A 41 14.60 -5.97 7.31
N ASP A 42 15.56 -5.03 7.31
CA ASP A 42 15.62 -3.92 8.28
C ASP A 42 14.34 -3.08 8.22
N LEU A 43 13.91 -2.68 7.02
CA LEU A 43 12.67 -1.93 6.77
C LEU A 43 11.44 -2.68 7.26
N LYS A 44 11.26 -3.95 6.85
CA LYS A 44 10.11 -4.76 7.25
C LYS A 44 10.02 -4.90 8.75
N THR A 45 11.15 -5.13 9.42
CA THR A 45 11.19 -5.34 10.86
C THR A 45 10.87 -4.06 11.61
N ALA A 46 11.61 -2.97 11.35
CA ALA A 46 11.40 -1.70 12.04
C ALA A 46 9.99 -1.12 11.81
N VAL A 47 9.48 -1.18 10.58
CA VAL A 47 8.14 -0.70 10.26
C VAL A 47 7.07 -1.61 10.89
N SER A 48 7.29 -2.94 10.93
CA SER A 48 6.37 -3.85 11.63
C SER A 48 6.31 -3.56 13.13
N GLU A 49 7.44 -3.25 13.78
CA GLU A 49 7.46 -2.87 15.20
C GLU A 49 6.72 -1.55 15.44
N ALA A 50 6.90 -0.56 14.57
CA ALA A 50 6.18 0.71 14.66
C ALA A 50 4.67 0.51 14.48
N CYS A 51 4.24 -0.26 13.49
CA CYS A 51 2.83 -0.59 13.27
C CYS A 51 2.25 -1.46 14.38
N ASN A 52 3.03 -2.40 14.93
CA ASN A 52 2.60 -3.26 16.04
C ASN A 52 2.32 -2.42 17.29
N ASN A 53 3.15 -1.41 17.57
CA ASN A 53 2.88 -0.47 18.66
C ASN A 53 1.56 0.29 18.44
N VAL A 54 1.23 0.67 17.20
CA VAL A 54 -0.06 1.30 16.89
C VAL A 54 -1.22 0.33 17.16
N VAL A 55 -1.14 -0.89 16.62
CA VAL A 55 -2.17 -1.93 16.78
C VAL A 55 -2.42 -2.26 18.27
N MET A 56 -1.36 -2.34 19.07
CA MET A 56 -1.45 -2.76 20.47
C MET A 56 -1.77 -1.63 21.45
N HIS A 57 -1.42 -0.38 21.12
CA HIS A 57 -1.38 0.69 22.13
C HIS A 57 -2.02 2.01 21.71
N ALA A 58 -2.19 2.29 20.40
CA ALA A 58 -2.72 3.60 19.99
C ALA A 58 -4.22 3.72 20.26
N TYR A 59 -4.97 2.66 19.98
CA TYR A 59 -6.41 2.60 20.07
C TYR A 59 -6.77 1.50 21.07
N LYS A 60 -7.54 1.85 22.10
CA LYS A 60 -7.78 0.96 23.27
C LYS A 60 -8.41 -0.37 22.88
N ASP A 61 -9.74 -0.37 22.78
CA ASP A 61 -10.55 -1.55 22.47
C ASP A 61 -11.16 -1.44 21.05
N GLU A 62 -10.66 -0.51 20.25
CA GLU A 62 -11.16 -0.17 18.92
C GLU A 62 -10.01 -0.15 17.92
N THR A 63 -10.34 -0.29 16.63
CA THR A 63 -9.40 -0.08 15.54
C THR A 63 -9.47 1.37 15.10
N GLY A 64 -8.34 1.92 14.66
CA GLY A 64 -8.29 3.27 14.10
C GLY A 64 -7.31 3.39 12.94
N PRO A 65 -7.22 4.56 12.32
CA PRO A 65 -6.42 4.77 11.13
C PRO A 65 -4.91 4.61 11.41
N LEU A 66 -4.23 3.89 10.53
CA LEU A 66 -2.78 3.69 10.51
C LEU A 66 -2.26 4.17 9.15
N GLU A 67 -1.43 5.20 9.15
CA GLU A 67 -0.78 5.73 7.95
C GLU A 67 0.71 5.38 7.94
N ILE A 68 1.20 4.85 6.81
CA ILE A 68 2.61 4.63 6.54
C ILE A 68 2.99 5.45 5.31
N SER A 69 3.97 6.34 5.45
CA SER A 69 4.53 7.14 4.36
C SER A 69 6.00 6.78 4.15
N LEU A 70 6.34 6.34 2.95
CA LEU A 70 7.69 6.05 2.49
C LEU A 70 8.17 7.17 1.57
N TYR A 71 9.32 7.75 1.89
CA TYR A 71 10.03 8.73 1.07
C TYR A 71 11.36 8.13 0.65
N THR A 72 11.68 8.26 -0.63
CA THR A 72 12.93 7.74 -1.19
C THR A 72 13.75 8.93 -1.68
N GLY A 73 14.87 9.19 -1.01
CA GLY A 73 15.88 10.15 -1.47
C GLY A 73 16.98 9.48 -2.28
N ALA A 74 17.97 10.25 -2.71
CA ALA A 74 19.14 9.71 -3.41
C ALA A 74 20.07 8.88 -2.50
N ASP A 75 20.09 9.19 -1.20
CA ASP A 75 21.06 8.65 -0.23
C ASP A 75 20.42 8.00 1.00
N ARG A 76 19.08 8.00 1.09
CA ARG A 76 18.33 7.49 2.23
C ARG A 76 16.90 7.11 1.88
N ILE A 77 16.34 6.23 2.68
CA ILE A 77 14.90 5.96 2.73
C ILE A 77 14.39 6.50 4.07
N GLU A 78 13.31 7.26 4.04
CA GLU A 78 12.61 7.72 5.24
C GLU A 78 11.23 7.05 5.28
N VAL A 79 10.89 6.48 6.43
CA VAL A 79 9.56 5.93 6.69
C VAL A 79 8.95 6.67 7.87
N VAL A 80 7.72 7.13 7.69
CA VAL A 80 6.93 7.76 8.73
C VAL A 80 5.67 6.94 8.98
N VAL A 81 5.48 6.47 10.21
CA VAL A 81 4.27 5.78 10.66
C VAL A 81 3.48 6.73 11.56
N ARG A 82 2.19 6.90 11.30
CA ARG A 82 1.29 7.77 12.06
C ARG A 82 0.02 7.05 12.50
N ASP A 83 -0.42 7.37 13.70
CA ASP A 83 -1.75 7.06 14.21
C ASP A 83 -2.47 8.35 14.66
N ARG A 84 -3.76 8.22 15.00
CA ARG A 84 -4.63 9.27 15.56
C ARG A 84 -5.18 8.86 16.93
N GLY A 85 -4.51 7.93 17.59
CA GLY A 85 -4.91 7.35 18.86
C GLY A 85 -4.57 8.23 20.06
N ALA A 86 -4.40 7.60 21.23
CA ALA A 86 -4.11 8.31 22.48
C ALA A 86 -2.75 9.01 22.51
N GLY A 87 -1.84 8.67 21.58
CA GLY A 87 -0.46 9.15 21.56
C GLY A 87 0.44 8.43 22.57
N MET A 88 1.75 8.70 22.52
CA MET A 88 2.69 8.11 23.47
C MET A 88 2.51 8.68 24.89
N PRO A 89 2.57 7.82 25.94
CA PRO A 89 2.62 8.28 27.33
C PRO A 89 3.78 9.24 27.55
N ARG A 90 3.54 10.36 28.25
CA ARG A 90 4.57 11.37 28.57
C ARG A 90 5.67 10.84 29.49
N GLU A 91 5.35 9.81 30.27
CA GLU A 91 6.25 9.17 31.23
C GLU A 91 6.24 7.67 30.96
N ALA A 92 7.06 7.21 30.02
CA ALA A 92 7.31 5.77 29.89
C ALA A 92 7.99 5.30 31.18
N THR A 93 7.30 4.47 31.96
CA THR A 93 7.83 3.92 33.21
C THR A 93 9.04 3.03 32.90
N VAL A 94 9.90 2.78 33.90
CA VAL A 94 11.07 1.90 33.72
C VAL A 94 10.65 0.48 33.29
N ASP A 95 9.42 0.09 33.61
CA ASP A 95 8.82 -1.21 33.24
C ASP A 95 8.34 -1.23 31.77
N ASP A 96 7.77 -0.13 31.25
CA ASP A 96 7.44 0.02 29.81
C ASP A 96 8.68 -0.10 28.92
N ARG A 97 9.84 0.33 29.44
CA ARG A 97 11.14 0.23 28.74
C ARG A 97 11.70 -1.19 28.72
N LEU A 98 11.24 -2.08 29.61
CA LEU A 98 11.69 -3.46 29.75
C LEU A 98 10.73 -4.47 29.08
N GLN A 99 9.44 -4.13 28.91
CA GLN A 99 8.48 -4.94 28.16
C GLN A 99 8.40 -4.61 26.66
N GLY A 100 8.77 -3.40 26.24
CA GLY A 100 8.70 -2.94 24.85
C GLY A 100 9.96 -3.26 24.03
N VAL A 101 10.04 -4.45 23.44
CA VAL A 101 11.19 -4.84 22.57
C VAL A 101 11.21 -4.02 21.26
N GLY A 102 10.06 -3.54 20.80
CA GLY A 102 9.94 -2.87 19.49
C GLY A 102 10.72 -1.56 19.36
N LEU A 103 10.69 -0.68 20.36
CA LEU A 103 11.38 0.60 20.29
C LEU A 103 12.93 0.46 20.23
N PRO A 104 13.56 -0.39 21.07
CA PRO A 104 14.96 -0.78 20.90
C PRO A 104 15.28 -1.37 19.52
N ILE A 105 14.43 -2.26 18.98
CA ILE A 105 14.62 -2.84 17.63
C ILE A 105 14.64 -1.72 16.58
N ILE A 106 13.65 -0.82 16.59
CA ILE A 106 13.59 0.30 15.63
C ILE A 106 14.87 1.15 15.70
N ARG A 107 15.34 1.46 16.91
CA ARG A 107 16.57 2.24 17.10
C ARG A 107 17.83 1.51 16.64
N ALA A 108 17.86 0.18 16.73
CA ALA A 108 19.00 -0.63 16.30
C ALA A 108 19.08 -0.77 14.77
N LEU A 109 17.94 -0.82 14.09
CA LEU A 109 17.86 -1.04 12.63
C LEU A 109 17.87 0.25 11.79
N THR A 110 17.71 1.41 12.43
CA THR A 110 17.64 2.71 11.74
C THR A 110 18.88 3.54 11.99
N GLN A 111 19.25 4.39 11.03
CA GLN A 111 20.28 5.41 11.23
C GLN A 111 19.82 6.46 12.23
N ARG A 112 18.52 6.79 12.18
CA ARG A 112 17.87 7.73 13.08
C ARG A 112 16.41 7.33 13.23
N ALA A 113 15.91 7.36 14.46
CA ALA A 113 14.49 7.26 14.74
C ALA A 113 14.04 8.42 15.65
N SER A 114 12.88 9.00 15.34
CA SER A 114 12.23 10.02 16.15
C SER A 114 10.79 9.61 16.44
N PHE A 115 10.36 9.85 17.67
CA PHE A 115 9.04 9.47 18.16
C PHE A 115 8.41 10.72 18.75
N ARG A 116 7.32 11.19 18.15
CA ARG A 116 6.71 12.49 18.47
C ARG A 116 5.22 12.33 18.69
N PRO A 117 4.63 12.94 19.73
CA PRO A 117 3.19 13.09 19.81
C PRO A 117 2.72 14.06 18.71
N ILE A 118 1.57 13.78 18.10
CA ILE A 118 0.94 14.67 17.13
C ILE A 118 -0.02 15.63 17.88
N PRO A 119 0.07 16.95 17.68
CA PRO A 119 -0.88 17.89 18.27
C PRO A 119 -2.33 17.54 17.90
N GLY A 120 -3.17 17.35 18.90
CA GLY A 120 -4.56 16.92 18.69
C GLY A 120 -4.80 15.41 18.81
N GLY A 121 -3.75 14.61 19.03
CA GLY A 121 -3.84 13.16 19.27
C GLY A 121 -2.97 12.35 18.32
N GLY A 122 -2.52 11.19 18.79
CA GLY A 122 -1.72 10.22 18.03
C GLY A 122 -0.20 10.34 18.18
N THR A 123 0.50 9.41 17.56
CA THR A 123 1.96 9.34 17.51
C THR A 123 2.46 9.37 16.08
N GLU A 124 3.61 10.01 15.86
CA GLU A 124 4.41 9.94 14.66
C GLU A 124 5.75 9.26 14.98
N VAL A 125 6.06 8.19 14.25
CA VAL A 125 7.35 7.51 14.28
C VAL A 125 8.04 7.73 12.95
N GLU A 126 9.12 8.52 12.95
CA GLU A 126 9.97 8.77 11.80
C GLU A 126 11.23 7.91 11.90
N MET A 127 11.56 7.20 10.82
CA MET A 127 12.68 6.27 10.72
C MET A 127 13.48 6.58 9.46
N ILE A 128 14.79 6.76 9.59
CA ILE A 128 15.71 7.02 8.48
C ILE A 128 16.64 5.83 8.32
N PHE A 129 16.70 5.28 7.11
CA PHE A 129 17.55 4.18 6.70
C PHE A 129 18.60 4.68 5.72
N VAL A 130 19.83 4.19 5.87
CA VAL A 130 20.93 4.54 4.95
C VAL A 130 20.64 4.00 3.55
N GLY A 131 20.94 4.81 2.53
CA GLY A 131 20.80 4.41 1.13
C GLY A 131 22.06 3.90 0.47
N ALA A 132 23.18 3.88 1.18
CA ALA A 132 24.43 3.28 0.72
C ALA A 132 25.20 2.62 1.88
N ARG A 133 25.87 1.50 1.60
CA ARG A 133 26.86 0.87 2.48
C ARG A 133 28.17 0.75 1.71
N GLU A 134 29.28 1.18 2.31
CA GLU A 134 30.62 1.13 1.70
C GLU A 134 30.69 1.78 0.30
N GLY A 135 29.94 2.88 0.08
CA GLY A 135 29.89 3.58 -1.20
C GLY A 135 29.05 2.90 -2.29
N LYS A 136 28.43 1.74 -2.00
CA LYS A 136 27.49 1.07 -2.91
C LYS A 136 26.06 1.49 -2.59
N PRO A 137 25.27 1.96 -3.58
CA PRO A 137 23.84 2.21 -3.39
C PRO A 137 23.11 0.93 -2.99
N LEU A 138 22.17 1.05 -2.06
CA LEU A 138 21.31 -0.04 -1.60
C LEU A 138 19.97 -0.09 -2.32
N PHE A 139 19.69 0.85 -3.22
CA PHE A 139 18.49 0.87 -4.06
C PHE A 139 18.67 1.82 -5.24
N HIS A 140 17.82 1.68 -6.24
CA HIS A 140 17.66 2.64 -7.32
C HIS A 140 16.64 3.68 -6.91
N ALA A 141 17.10 4.89 -6.59
CA ALA A 141 16.21 5.98 -6.23
C ALA A 141 15.27 6.29 -7.41
N PRO A 142 13.95 6.34 -7.20
CA PRO A 142 13.04 6.76 -8.24
C PRO A 142 13.25 8.23 -8.59
N THR A 143 12.69 8.66 -9.72
CA THR A 143 12.54 10.10 -10.01
C THR A 143 11.80 10.77 -8.87
N THR A 144 12.10 12.05 -8.60
CA THR A 144 11.41 12.86 -7.59
C THR A 144 9.89 12.63 -7.65
N PRO A 145 9.26 12.18 -6.54
CA PRO A 145 7.83 11.89 -6.54
C PRO A 145 7.02 13.14 -6.88
N SER A 146 5.95 12.97 -7.66
CA SER A 146 4.98 14.05 -7.88
C SER A 146 4.29 14.41 -6.57
N PRO A 147 3.83 15.68 -6.40
CA PRO A 147 3.08 16.10 -5.24
C PRO A 147 1.91 15.16 -4.90
N ASP A 148 1.65 14.95 -3.61
CA ASP A 148 0.41 14.31 -3.15
C ASP A 148 -0.73 15.32 -3.27
N ASP A 149 -1.50 15.18 -4.33
CA ASP A 149 -2.72 15.93 -4.63
C ASP A 149 -3.93 15.46 -3.78
N GLY A 150 -3.70 14.54 -2.85
CA GLY A 150 -4.68 14.07 -1.87
C GLY A 150 -5.68 13.08 -2.44
N TRP A 151 -5.24 12.24 -3.39
CA TRP A 151 -6.04 11.15 -3.96
C TRP A 151 -6.58 10.19 -2.91
N THR A 152 -5.84 9.95 -1.82
CA THR A 152 -6.30 9.04 -0.77
C THR A 152 -7.64 9.49 -0.17
N ARG A 153 -7.93 10.79 -0.14
CA ARG A 153 -9.22 11.34 0.32
C ARG A 153 -10.43 11.01 -0.58
N ARG A 154 -10.18 10.48 -1.77
CA ARG A 154 -11.21 10.10 -2.77
C ARG A 154 -11.37 8.59 -2.90
N LEU A 155 -10.58 7.83 -2.14
CA LEU A 155 -10.53 6.38 -2.14
C LEU A 155 -11.00 5.89 -0.77
N ASP A 156 -11.47 4.65 -0.73
CA ASP A 156 -11.91 3.97 0.48
C ASP A 156 -11.58 2.47 0.36
N GLY A 157 -11.60 1.76 1.49
CA GLY A 157 -11.37 0.33 1.59
C GLY A 157 -10.37 -0.05 2.68
N ASP A 158 -10.19 -1.36 2.85
CA ASP A 158 -9.27 -1.95 3.85
C ASP A 158 -7.81 -1.55 3.63
N ALA A 159 -7.44 -1.19 2.38
CA ALA A 159 -6.14 -0.63 2.05
C ALA A 159 -6.26 0.46 0.99
N VAL A 160 -5.81 1.67 1.33
CA VAL A 160 -5.75 2.80 0.40
C VAL A 160 -4.30 3.21 0.19
N VAL A 161 -3.87 3.28 -1.07
CA VAL A 161 -2.48 3.54 -1.47
C VAL A 161 -2.42 4.72 -2.42
N SER A 162 -1.43 5.58 -2.26
CA SER A 162 -1.01 6.58 -3.23
C SER A 162 0.48 6.43 -3.47
N LEU A 163 0.91 6.34 -4.73
CA LEU A 163 2.32 6.13 -5.07
C LEU A 163 2.77 6.96 -6.26
N SER A 164 4.05 7.29 -6.29
CA SER A 164 4.75 7.93 -7.41
C SER A 164 6.23 7.53 -7.36
N PRO A 165 6.85 7.15 -8.49
CA PRO A 165 6.28 7.06 -9.84
C PRO A 165 5.32 5.88 -10.02
N ILE A 166 4.44 5.97 -11.02
CA ILE A 166 3.46 4.91 -11.37
C ILE A 166 4.10 3.55 -11.67
N SER A 167 5.39 3.48 -11.99
CA SER A 167 6.09 2.20 -12.19
C SER A 167 6.05 1.29 -10.96
N ILE A 168 5.91 1.86 -9.76
CA ILE A 168 5.84 1.09 -8.51
C ILE A 168 4.52 0.31 -8.40
N VAL A 169 3.47 0.69 -9.13
CA VAL A 169 2.11 0.15 -8.98
C VAL A 169 2.06 -1.37 -9.13
N GLY A 170 2.79 -1.94 -10.09
CA GLY A 170 2.75 -3.38 -10.37
C GLY A 170 3.28 -4.22 -9.22
N GLY A 171 4.32 -3.73 -8.54
CA GLY A 171 4.88 -4.40 -7.36
C GLY A 171 3.94 -4.39 -6.15
N VAL A 172 3.21 -3.29 -5.95
CA VAL A 172 2.40 -3.09 -4.73
C VAL A 172 0.96 -3.58 -4.90
N LEU A 173 0.27 -3.19 -5.97
CA LEU A 173 -1.16 -3.50 -6.20
C LEU A 173 -1.42 -5.00 -6.17
N GLY A 174 -0.68 -5.77 -6.96
CA GLY A 174 -0.88 -7.21 -7.07
C GLY A 174 -0.56 -7.97 -5.78
N ARG A 175 0.35 -7.47 -4.94
CA ARG A 175 0.65 -8.09 -3.63
C ARG A 175 -0.45 -7.83 -2.62
N LEU A 176 -0.91 -6.58 -2.51
CA LEU A 176 -1.99 -6.21 -1.60
C LEU A 176 -3.30 -6.88 -1.99
N ALA A 177 -3.67 -6.86 -3.27
CA ALA A 177 -4.88 -7.50 -3.76
C ALA A 177 -4.88 -9.02 -3.47
N ARG A 178 -3.75 -9.70 -3.68
CA ARG A 178 -3.63 -11.13 -3.36
C ARG A 178 -3.71 -11.40 -1.85
N ALA A 179 -3.02 -10.62 -1.03
CA ALA A 179 -3.10 -10.75 0.43
C ALA A 179 -4.55 -10.58 0.94
N LEU A 180 -5.27 -9.60 0.39
CA LEU A 180 -6.67 -9.33 0.71
C LEU A 180 -7.64 -10.37 0.13
N ALA A 181 -7.40 -10.88 -1.08
CA ALA A 181 -8.20 -11.96 -1.68
C ALA A 181 -8.07 -13.28 -0.88
N ALA A 182 -6.86 -13.59 -0.39
CA ALA A 182 -6.65 -14.72 0.50
C ALA A 182 -7.48 -14.58 1.80
N ARG A 183 -7.53 -13.38 2.38
CA ARG A 183 -8.36 -13.07 3.56
C ARG A 183 -9.85 -13.18 3.24
N ALA A 184 -10.28 -12.76 2.05
CA ALA A 184 -11.66 -12.89 1.58
C ALA A 184 -12.06 -14.33 1.20
N ARG A 185 -11.17 -15.31 1.39
CA ARG A 185 -11.37 -16.76 1.13
C ARG A 185 -11.72 -17.07 -0.32
N PHE A 186 -11.03 -16.41 -1.25
CA PHE A 186 -11.12 -16.73 -2.67
C PHE A 186 -10.57 -18.15 -2.92
N SER A 187 -11.20 -18.86 -3.85
CA SER A 187 -10.70 -20.13 -4.38
C SER A 187 -9.43 -19.92 -5.20
N LEU A 188 -8.67 -20.99 -5.42
CA LEU A 188 -7.38 -20.93 -6.13
C LEU A 188 -7.52 -20.39 -7.57
N ASP A 189 -8.60 -20.75 -8.26
CA ASP A 189 -8.87 -20.23 -9.61
C ASP A 189 -9.11 -18.72 -9.57
N ARG A 190 -9.97 -18.25 -8.66
CA ARG A 190 -10.22 -16.81 -8.50
C ARG A 190 -9.00 -16.04 -8.01
N PHE A 191 -8.12 -16.69 -7.26
CA PHE A 191 -6.84 -16.09 -6.88
C PHE A 191 -5.91 -15.88 -8.10
N SER A 192 -5.96 -16.78 -9.08
CA SER A 192 -5.24 -16.63 -10.34
C SER A 192 -5.82 -15.50 -11.19
N ASP A 193 -7.16 -15.35 -11.20
CA ASP A 193 -7.81 -14.21 -11.85
C ASP A 193 -7.37 -12.87 -11.23
N VAL A 194 -7.26 -12.79 -9.89
CA VAL A 194 -6.81 -11.56 -9.19
C VAL A 194 -5.41 -11.17 -9.66
N TYR A 195 -4.52 -12.13 -9.88
CA TYR A 195 -3.19 -11.87 -10.42
C TYR A 195 -3.27 -11.26 -11.83
N LEU A 196 -4.02 -11.89 -12.74
CA LEU A 196 -4.17 -11.41 -14.12
C LEU A 196 -4.84 -10.02 -14.20
N VAL A 197 -5.87 -9.78 -13.38
CA VAL A 197 -6.55 -8.49 -13.29
C VAL A 197 -5.60 -7.40 -12.79
N THR A 198 -4.85 -7.65 -11.72
CA THR A 198 -3.93 -6.65 -11.18
C THR A 198 -2.74 -6.36 -12.09
N ASP A 199 -2.24 -7.36 -12.83
CA ASP A 199 -1.23 -7.15 -13.87
C ASP A 199 -1.76 -6.31 -15.04
N ALA A 200 -2.98 -6.62 -15.50
CA ALA A 200 -3.67 -5.84 -16.52
C ALA A 200 -3.90 -4.38 -16.07
N LEU A 201 -4.26 -4.13 -14.81
CA LEU A 201 -4.39 -2.79 -14.25
C LEU A 201 -3.04 -2.05 -14.17
N ALA A 202 -1.96 -2.74 -13.80
CA ALA A 202 -0.63 -2.15 -13.78
C ALA A 202 -0.16 -1.77 -15.20
N ALA A 203 -0.40 -2.64 -16.18
CA ALA A 203 -0.10 -2.37 -17.57
C ALA A 203 -0.94 -1.20 -18.13
N HIS A 204 -2.24 -1.14 -17.79
CA HIS A 204 -3.09 0.00 -18.15
C HIS A 204 -2.59 1.29 -17.50
N THR A 205 -2.18 1.25 -16.24
CA THR A 205 -1.63 2.38 -15.50
C THR A 205 -0.43 2.99 -16.21
N ALA A 206 0.53 2.16 -16.63
CA ALA A 206 1.73 2.62 -17.34
C ALA A 206 1.39 3.38 -18.64
N ARG A 207 0.27 3.06 -19.30
CA ARG A 207 -0.14 3.70 -20.56
C ARG A 207 -1.10 4.87 -20.38
N SER A 208 -1.92 4.86 -19.34
CA SER A 208 -3.13 5.68 -19.28
C SER A 208 -3.19 6.63 -18.09
N ALA A 209 -2.28 6.51 -17.10
CA ALA A 209 -2.23 7.42 -15.97
C ALA A 209 -2.16 8.88 -16.44
N SER A 210 -2.86 9.77 -15.72
CA SER A 210 -2.86 11.22 -16.05
C SER A 210 -1.57 11.94 -15.66
N GLY A 211 -0.75 11.34 -14.79
CA GLY A 211 0.54 11.85 -14.36
C GLY A 211 1.42 10.73 -13.79
N THR A 212 2.45 11.10 -13.01
CA THR A 212 3.36 10.11 -12.40
C THR A 212 2.87 9.58 -11.06
N ARG A 213 1.81 10.17 -10.49
CA ARG A 213 1.15 9.68 -9.27
C ARG A 213 -0.14 8.95 -9.61
N ILE A 214 -0.36 7.84 -8.93
CA ILE A 214 -1.61 7.09 -8.99
C ILE A 214 -1.99 6.63 -7.59
N GLY A 215 -3.29 6.57 -7.31
CA GLY A 215 -3.84 5.98 -6.11
C GLY A 215 -4.74 4.80 -6.42
N PHE A 216 -4.83 3.87 -5.48
CA PHE A 216 -5.81 2.80 -5.51
C PHE A 216 -6.32 2.45 -4.11
N GLY A 217 -7.58 2.04 -4.03
CA GLY A 217 -8.22 1.49 -2.84
C GLY A 217 -8.62 0.03 -3.09
N ILE A 218 -8.47 -0.81 -2.06
CA ILE A 218 -8.89 -2.20 -2.07
C ILE A 218 -9.83 -2.43 -0.89
N ALA A 219 -11.07 -2.82 -1.16
CA ALA A 219 -12.03 -3.21 -0.13
C ALA A 219 -12.37 -4.69 -0.27
N THR A 220 -12.54 -5.37 0.85
CA THR A 220 -12.93 -6.78 0.90
C THR A 220 -14.31 -6.95 1.51
N GLY A 221 -15.06 -7.88 0.94
CA GLY A 221 -16.25 -8.46 1.55
C GLY A 221 -16.14 -9.98 1.56
N PRO A 222 -17.13 -10.69 2.11
CA PRO A 222 -17.17 -12.15 2.05
C PRO A 222 -17.11 -12.62 0.58
N LYS A 223 -16.00 -13.26 0.19
CA LYS A 223 -15.76 -13.69 -1.20
C LYS A 223 -15.91 -12.60 -2.24
N ARG A 224 -15.62 -11.35 -1.86
CA ARG A 224 -15.68 -10.18 -2.74
C ARG A 224 -14.44 -9.31 -2.56
N LEU A 225 -13.93 -8.79 -3.66
CA LEU A 225 -12.82 -7.84 -3.72
C LEU A 225 -13.24 -6.68 -4.62
N GLU A 226 -13.13 -5.46 -4.13
CA GLU A 226 -13.38 -4.25 -4.89
C GLU A 226 -12.08 -3.45 -5.02
N LEU A 227 -11.74 -3.06 -6.23
CA LEU A 227 -10.53 -2.30 -6.55
C LEU A 227 -10.96 -0.99 -7.20
N SER A 228 -10.54 0.13 -6.63
CA SER A 228 -10.70 1.44 -7.26
C SER A 228 -9.31 2.00 -7.56
N ILE A 229 -9.03 2.44 -8.79
CA ILE A 229 -7.69 2.91 -9.19
C ILE A 229 -7.77 4.09 -10.17
N GLY A 230 -6.90 5.08 -9.99
CA GLY A 230 -6.82 6.28 -10.83
C GLY A 230 -5.90 7.35 -10.22
N PRO A 231 -5.70 8.50 -10.88
CA PRO A 231 -6.43 8.96 -12.06
C PRO A 231 -5.83 8.51 -13.39
N PHE A 232 -6.72 8.16 -14.31
CA PHE A 232 -6.41 7.98 -15.72
C PHE A 232 -6.84 9.19 -16.55
N ARG A 233 -6.27 9.33 -17.74
CA ARG A 233 -6.68 10.34 -18.72
C ARG A 233 -8.10 10.06 -19.19
N ALA A 234 -8.90 11.10 -19.38
CA ALA A 234 -10.28 10.97 -19.86
C ALA A 234 -10.33 10.20 -21.20
N GLY A 235 -11.34 9.33 -21.34
CA GLY A 235 -11.56 8.47 -22.51
C GLY A 235 -10.76 7.15 -22.51
N THR A 236 -9.78 6.97 -21.63
CA THR A 236 -8.96 5.74 -21.60
C THR A 236 -9.70 4.56 -20.98
N GLY A 237 -10.62 4.80 -20.05
CA GLY A 237 -11.50 3.76 -19.51
C GLY A 237 -12.55 3.29 -20.51
N ALA A 238 -13.11 4.21 -21.31
CA ALA A 238 -14.03 3.85 -22.39
C ALA A 238 -13.37 2.94 -23.44
N ALA A 239 -12.09 3.19 -23.75
CA ALA A 239 -11.31 2.36 -24.66
C ALA A 239 -11.05 0.93 -24.14
N LEU A 240 -11.15 0.68 -22.83
CA LEU A 240 -11.08 -0.69 -22.28
C LEU A 240 -12.34 -1.51 -22.60
N ARG A 241 -13.46 -0.86 -22.88
CA ARG A 241 -14.72 -1.54 -23.25
C ARG A 241 -14.78 -1.88 -24.75
N ASP A 242 -13.95 -1.23 -25.56
CA ASP A 242 -13.90 -1.44 -27.00
C ASP A 242 -12.90 -2.55 -27.38
N LYS A 243 -13.44 -3.71 -27.81
CA LYS A 243 -12.66 -4.91 -28.15
C LYS A 243 -11.77 -4.74 -29.39
N GLN A 244 -11.86 -3.63 -30.12
CA GLN A 244 -11.18 -3.42 -31.41
C GLN A 244 -9.98 -2.46 -31.35
N GLY A 245 -9.61 -1.98 -30.16
CA GLY A 245 -8.44 -1.12 -29.98
C GLY A 245 -7.09 -1.86 -29.90
N PRO A 246 -5.95 -1.15 -29.99
CA PRO A 246 -4.58 -1.73 -29.88
C PRO A 246 -4.24 -2.30 -28.49
N VAL A 247 -5.21 -2.37 -27.57
CA VAL A 247 -5.08 -2.76 -26.15
C VAL A 247 -5.68 -4.16 -25.90
N GLY A 248 -5.94 -4.93 -26.97
CA GLY A 248 -6.75 -6.16 -26.98
C GLY A 248 -6.52 -7.12 -25.82
N ASP A 249 -5.27 -7.43 -25.47
CA ASP A 249 -4.97 -8.42 -24.41
C ASP A 249 -5.29 -7.92 -23.00
N VAL A 250 -4.95 -6.66 -22.68
CA VAL A 250 -5.18 -6.09 -21.34
C VAL A 250 -6.66 -5.77 -21.12
N ALA A 251 -7.32 -5.19 -22.12
CA ALA A 251 -8.74 -4.89 -22.07
C ALA A 251 -9.58 -6.18 -21.97
N SER A 252 -9.19 -7.22 -22.70
CA SER A 252 -9.82 -8.53 -22.62
C SER A 252 -9.68 -9.14 -21.23
N ALA A 253 -8.50 -9.10 -20.61
CA ALA A 253 -8.31 -9.67 -19.27
C ALA A 253 -9.21 -9.01 -18.22
N LEU A 254 -9.27 -7.67 -18.19
CA LEU A 254 -10.13 -6.96 -17.24
C LEU A 254 -11.60 -7.30 -17.48
N LEU A 255 -12.09 -7.19 -18.71
CA LEU A 255 -13.50 -7.46 -19.03
C LEU A 255 -13.93 -8.92 -18.81
N VAL A 256 -13.02 -9.88 -19.03
CA VAL A 256 -13.34 -11.31 -18.96
C VAL A 256 -13.26 -11.83 -17.52
N LEU A 257 -12.33 -11.32 -16.72
CA LEU A 257 -12.02 -11.88 -15.40
C LEU A 257 -12.68 -11.11 -14.25
N SER A 258 -13.06 -9.85 -14.44
CA SER A 258 -13.86 -9.09 -13.46
C SER A 258 -15.35 -9.39 -13.60
N ASP A 259 -16.07 -9.39 -12.49
CA ASP A 259 -17.53 -9.48 -12.48
C ASP A 259 -18.18 -8.13 -12.81
N GLU A 260 -17.55 -7.02 -12.41
CA GLU A 260 -17.96 -5.66 -12.78
C GLU A 260 -16.73 -4.79 -13.10
N LEU A 261 -16.85 -3.95 -14.13
CA LEU A 261 -15.84 -2.94 -14.51
C LEU A 261 -16.54 -1.63 -14.86
N ASP A 262 -16.42 -0.63 -13.99
CA ASP A 262 -16.96 0.70 -14.15
C ASP A 262 -15.90 1.76 -14.33
N VAL A 263 -16.22 2.77 -15.14
CA VAL A 263 -15.40 3.98 -15.33
C VAL A 263 -16.14 5.13 -14.66
N ARG A 264 -15.56 5.70 -13.61
CA ARG A 264 -16.12 6.82 -12.86
C ARG A 264 -15.35 8.11 -13.17
N PRO A 265 -16.00 9.23 -13.50
CA PRO A 265 -15.30 10.51 -13.66
C PRO A 265 -14.71 10.97 -12.32
N SER A 266 -13.49 11.49 -12.32
CA SER A 266 -12.84 11.98 -11.09
C SER A 266 -11.83 13.10 -11.37
N GLY A 267 -12.10 14.31 -10.87
CA GLY A 267 -11.14 15.42 -10.84
C GLY A 267 -10.52 15.80 -12.19
N GLY A 268 -11.27 15.72 -13.29
CA GLY A 268 -10.78 15.99 -14.65
C GLY A 268 -10.19 14.79 -15.39
N GLY A 269 -10.09 13.64 -14.73
CA GLY A 269 -9.73 12.35 -15.32
C GLY A 269 -10.80 11.28 -15.05
N GLU A 270 -10.37 10.03 -15.10
CA GLU A 270 -11.20 8.84 -14.87
C GLU A 270 -10.61 7.96 -13.76
N MET A 271 -11.47 7.23 -13.08
CA MET A 271 -11.14 6.17 -12.13
C MET A 271 -11.78 4.88 -12.62
N LEU A 272 -11.04 3.78 -12.56
CA LEU A 272 -11.60 2.45 -12.79
C LEU A 272 -12.05 1.87 -11.46
N HIS A 273 -13.22 1.26 -11.45
CA HIS A 273 -13.76 0.50 -10.34
C HIS A 273 -14.02 -0.93 -10.83
N ILE A 274 -13.39 -1.90 -10.17
CA ILE A 274 -13.38 -3.31 -10.57
C ILE A 274 -13.89 -4.14 -9.40
N VAL A 275 -14.80 -5.06 -9.68
CA VAL A 275 -15.36 -5.98 -8.70
C VAL A 275 -15.04 -7.40 -9.11
N MET A 276 -14.58 -8.19 -8.15
CA MET A 276 -14.38 -9.63 -8.29
C MET A 276 -15.14 -10.37 -7.20
N ILE A 277 -15.91 -11.39 -7.58
CA ILE A 277 -16.77 -12.20 -6.73
C ILE A 277 -16.42 -13.68 -6.92
N ASP A 278 -16.19 -14.38 -5.82
CA ASP A 278 -16.15 -15.84 -5.81
C ASP A 278 -17.50 -16.42 -5.40
N SER A 279 -18.30 -16.78 -6.41
CA SER A 279 -19.64 -17.35 -6.25
C SER A 279 -19.66 -18.83 -5.88
N ARG A 280 -18.51 -19.51 -5.75
CA ARG A 280 -18.50 -20.93 -5.37
C ARG A 280 -18.94 -21.09 -3.93
N SER A 281 -20.07 -21.75 -3.70
CA SER A 281 -20.50 -22.19 -2.37
C SER A 281 -19.46 -23.13 -1.76
N ALA A 282 -19.14 -22.96 -0.48
CA ALA A 282 -18.49 -24.03 0.26
C ALA A 282 -19.51 -25.17 0.40
N GLY A 283 -19.48 -26.14 -0.51
CA GLY A 283 -20.45 -27.24 -0.52
C GLY A 283 -20.21 -28.23 -1.64
N GLY A 284 -19.75 -29.42 -1.27
CA GLY A 284 -19.61 -30.57 -2.17
C GLY A 284 -18.91 -31.78 -1.55
N GLY A 285 -18.98 -31.94 -0.22
CA GLY A 285 -18.55 -33.14 0.50
C GLY A 285 -19.78 -33.88 1.02
N SER A 286 -20.50 -34.56 0.14
CA SER A 286 -21.55 -35.51 0.51
C SER A 286 -21.58 -36.58 -0.57
N SER A 287 -20.74 -37.60 -0.40
CA SER A 287 -20.87 -38.93 -0.98
C SER A 287 -20.03 -39.88 -0.14
#